data_AF-A0A960V7S7-F1
#
_entry.id   AF-A0A960V7S7-F1
#
_cell.length_a   1.000
_cell.length_b   1.000
_cell.length_c   1.000
_cell.angle_alpha   90.00
_cell.angle_beta   90.00
_cell.angle_gamma   90.00
#
_symmetry.space_group_name_H-M   'P 1'
#
loop_
_entity.id
_entity.type
_entity.pdbx_description
1 polymer ?
#
loop_
_entity_poly.entity_id
_entity_poly.type
_entity_poly.pdbx_seq_one_letter_code
_entity_poly.pdbx_strand_id
1 'polypeptide(L)'
;MEIKVPELGENISTAEVVSILVHEGQTVEHGQDLIEVESDKAALAIPAPQAGVVQSIKVEQGQKIAVGQVILEMLDQSSSGNDNPSAEASGRSIDWDQSDHQGAANQPETVAQAGGAIHPARQSELQAEDPDQSFLTPVAKDQAPA
;
A
#
# COMPACT_ATOMS: atom_id res chain seq x y z
N MET A 1 -5.80 24.47 0.18
CA MET A 1 -6.99 24.47 -0.70
C MET A 1 -7.93 23.37 -0.25
N GLU A 2 -9.24 23.62 -0.31
CA GLU A 2 -10.27 22.66 0.11
C GLU A 2 -10.69 21.82 -1.09
N ILE A 3 -10.66 20.50 -0.93
CA ILE A 3 -11.15 19.55 -1.93
C ILE A 3 -12.61 19.24 -1.64
N LYS A 4 -13.45 19.36 -2.66
CA LYS A 4 -14.88 19.14 -2.58
C LYS A 4 -15.27 17.90 -3.35
N VAL A 5 -16.40 17.31 -2.97
CA VAL A 5 -17.00 16.20 -3.71
C VAL A 5 -17.47 16.71 -5.09
N PRO A 6 -16.96 16.14 -6.20
CA PRO A 6 -17.47 16.42 -7.54
C PRO A 6 -18.88 15.87 -7.71
N GLU A 7 -19.52 16.20 -8.83
CA GLU A 7 -20.83 15.64 -9.16
C GLU A 7 -20.68 14.13 -9.45
N LEU A 8 -21.36 13.30 -8.67
CA LEU A 8 -21.27 11.83 -8.74
C LEU A 8 -22.19 11.22 -9.80
N GLY A 9 -22.95 12.04 -10.53
CA GLY A 9 -23.87 11.65 -11.60
C GLY A 9 -25.18 12.45 -11.60
N GLU A 10 -25.94 12.38 -12.70
CA GLU A 10 -27.28 12.97 -12.78
C GLU A 10 -28.17 12.41 -11.65
N ASN A 11 -28.65 13.30 -10.77
CA ASN A 11 -29.54 13.01 -9.63
C ASN A 11 -28.89 12.43 -8.37
N ILE A 12 -27.56 12.25 -8.29
CA ILE A 12 -26.89 11.79 -7.07
C ILE A 12 -26.34 12.99 -6.29
N SER A 13 -26.95 13.32 -5.14
CA SER A 13 -26.54 14.45 -4.29
C SER A 13 -25.75 14.04 -3.04
N THR A 14 -25.71 12.75 -2.69
CA THR A 14 -25.03 12.23 -1.50
C THR A 14 -24.39 10.88 -1.76
N ALA A 15 -23.26 10.64 -1.12
CA ALA A 15 -22.53 9.37 -1.14
C ALA A 15 -21.92 9.06 0.22
N GLU A 16 -21.48 7.83 0.40
CA GLU A 16 -20.80 7.35 1.60
C GLU A 16 -19.36 6.98 1.28
N VAL A 17 -18.42 7.34 2.16
CA VAL A 17 -17.01 7.00 2.00
C VAL A 17 -16.82 5.50 2.27
N VAL A 18 -16.42 4.73 1.27
CA VAL A 18 -16.13 3.29 1.43
C VAL A 18 -14.69 3.06 1.83
N SER A 19 -13.77 3.83 1.27
CA SER A 19 -12.34 3.67 1.54
C SER A 19 -11.57 4.96 1.30
N ILE A 20 -10.60 5.24 2.17
CA ILE A 20 -9.71 6.40 2.05
C ILE A 20 -8.33 5.86 1.63
N LEU A 21 -7.86 6.24 0.45
CA LEU A 21 -6.58 5.75 -0.11
C LEU A 21 -5.39 6.66 0.25
N VAL A 22 -5.67 7.77 0.91
CA VAL A 22 -4.72 8.84 1.22
C VAL A 22 -4.62 9.08 2.73
N HIS A 23 -3.51 9.65 3.16
CA HIS A 23 -3.26 9.96 4.57
C HIS A 23 -2.75 11.40 4.72
N GLU A 24 -2.88 11.97 5.91
CA GLU A 24 -2.31 13.28 6.22
C GLU A 24 -0.78 13.25 6.02
N GLY A 25 -0.26 14.22 5.27
CA GLY A 25 1.13 14.30 4.85
C GLY A 25 1.48 13.49 3.59
N GLN A 26 0.54 12.76 3.00
CA GLN A 26 0.78 12.04 1.73
C GLN A 26 0.79 13.01 0.55
N THR A 27 1.71 12.79 -0.39
CA THR A 27 1.75 13.49 -1.68
C THR A 27 0.88 12.74 -2.69
N VAL A 28 0.03 13.48 -3.41
CA VAL A 28 -0.91 12.96 -4.41
C VAL A 28 -0.77 13.73 -5.72
N GLU A 29 -1.03 13.08 -6.84
CA GLU A 29 -0.90 13.64 -8.19
C GLU A 29 -2.26 14.05 -8.78
N HIS A 30 -2.25 14.94 -9.79
CA HIS A 30 -3.48 15.34 -10.49
C HIS A 30 -4.15 14.13 -11.14
N GLY A 31 -5.43 13.91 -10.84
CA GLY A 31 -6.19 12.77 -11.35
C GLY A 31 -6.01 11.50 -10.53
N GLN A 32 -5.24 11.51 -9.44
CA GLN A 32 -5.09 10.36 -8.56
C GLN A 32 -6.31 10.20 -7.65
N ASP A 33 -6.81 8.97 -7.50
CA ASP A 33 -7.93 8.66 -6.63
C ASP A 33 -7.59 8.90 -5.16
N LEU A 34 -8.30 9.85 -4.53
CA LEU A 34 -8.10 10.21 -3.13
C LEU A 34 -8.92 9.32 -2.21
N ILE A 35 -10.21 9.17 -2.54
CA ILE A 35 -11.22 8.54 -1.71
C ILE A 35 -12.19 7.80 -2.63
N GLU A 36 -12.59 6.60 -2.25
CA GLU A 36 -13.65 5.84 -2.93
C GLU A 36 -14.98 6.04 -2.20
N VAL A 37 -16.00 6.45 -2.95
CA VAL A 37 -17.34 6.71 -2.41
C VAL A 37 -18.38 5.83 -3.08
N GLU A 38 -19.28 5.25 -2.30
CA GLU A 38 -20.43 4.50 -2.80
C GLU A 38 -21.69 5.35 -2.69
N SER A 39 -22.37 5.50 -3.81
CA SER A 39 -23.72 6.06 -3.90
C SER A 39 -24.72 4.92 -4.06
N ASP A 40 -26.00 5.19 -3.82
CA ASP A 40 -27.14 4.24 -3.93
C ASP A 40 -27.17 3.44 -5.25
N LYS A 41 -26.54 3.97 -6.31
CA LYS A 41 -26.51 3.38 -7.66
C LYS A 41 -25.17 2.79 -8.06
N ALA A 42 -24.05 3.28 -7.51
CA ALA A 42 -22.71 2.97 -8.00
C ALA A 42 -21.62 3.46 -7.03
N ALA A 43 -20.48 2.78 -7.05
CA ALA A 43 -19.24 3.26 -6.47
C ALA A 43 -18.47 4.10 -7.49
N LEU A 44 -18.04 5.30 -7.09
CA LEU A 44 -17.20 6.20 -7.85
C LEU A 44 -16.01 6.62 -6.99
N ALA A 45 -14.85 6.79 -7.61
CA ALA A 45 -13.69 7.35 -6.94
C ALA A 45 -13.65 8.88 -7.12
N ILE A 46 -13.13 9.58 -6.10
CA ILE A 46 -12.92 11.02 -6.12
C ILE A 46 -11.46 11.30 -6.51
N PRO A 47 -11.19 11.72 -7.75
CA PRO A 47 -9.84 12.06 -8.17
C PRO A 47 -9.40 13.41 -7.62
N ALA A 48 -8.09 13.57 -7.42
CA ALA A 48 -7.49 14.82 -7.02
C ALA A 48 -7.59 15.86 -8.15
N PRO A 49 -8.14 17.06 -7.89
CA PRO A 49 -8.25 18.09 -8.93
C PRO A 49 -6.90 18.71 -9.29
N GLN A 50 -5.88 18.60 -8.43
CA GLN A 50 -4.49 19.05 -8.65
C GLN A 50 -3.51 18.21 -7.82
N ALA A 51 -2.22 18.27 -8.16
CA ALA A 51 -1.16 17.62 -7.39
C ALA A 51 -0.86 18.40 -6.10
N GLY A 52 -0.68 17.71 -4.98
CA GLY A 52 -0.56 18.35 -3.68
C GLY A 52 -0.17 17.41 -2.53
N VAL A 53 -0.09 17.97 -1.33
CA VAL A 53 0.13 17.22 -0.08
C VAL A 53 -1.11 17.34 0.81
N VAL A 54 -1.71 16.21 1.17
CA VAL A 54 -2.89 16.17 2.06
C VAL A 54 -2.51 16.77 3.41
N GLN A 55 -3.21 17.80 3.85
CA GLN A 55 -2.91 18.50 5.11
C GLN A 55 -3.80 17.99 6.25
N SER A 56 -5.10 17.88 5.99
CA SER A 56 -6.06 17.33 6.94
C SER A 56 -7.23 16.67 6.22
N ILE A 57 -7.73 15.56 6.78
CA ILE A 57 -8.89 14.84 6.26
C ILE A 57 -10.08 15.11 7.19
N LYS A 58 -11.20 15.61 6.65
CA LYS A 58 -12.41 15.97 7.43
C LYS A 58 -13.50 14.90 7.38
N VAL A 59 -13.21 13.78 6.73
CA VAL A 59 -14.15 12.67 6.51
C VAL A 59 -13.50 11.36 6.90
N GLU A 60 -14.32 10.43 7.36
CA GLU A 60 -13.89 9.10 7.80
C GLU A 60 -14.55 7.99 6.98
N GLN A 61 -14.01 6.78 7.06
CA GLN A 61 -14.62 5.61 6.44
C GLN A 61 -16.03 5.37 7.00
N GLY A 62 -17.00 5.14 6.12
CA GLY A 62 -18.43 5.00 6.45
C GLY A 62 -19.15 6.34 6.67
N GLN A 63 -18.51 7.48 6.40
CA GLN A 63 -19.13 8.78 6.60
C GLN A 63 -19.89 9.25 5.36
N LYS A 64 -21.09 9.80 5.58
CA LYS A 64 -21.95 10.32 4.52
C LYS A 64 -21.59 11.76 4.16
N ILE A 65 -21.33 12.00 2.88
CA ILE A 65 -20.93 13.28 2.30
C ILE A 65 -21.93 13.72 1.21
N ALA A 66 -21.99 15.02 0.93
CA ALA A 66 -22.85 15.58 -0.11
C ALA A 66 -22.01 16.17 -1.25
N VAL A 67 -22.61 16.33 -2.43
CA VAL A 67 -21.96 17.02 -3.56
C VAL A 67 -21.60 18.45 -3.16
N GLY A 68 -20.37 18.88 -3.47
CA GLY A 68 -19.84 20.19 -3.11
C GLY A 68 -19.41 20.33 -1.64
N GLN A 69 -19.56 19.29 -0.81
CA GLN A 69 -19.13 19.27 0.59
C GLN A 69 -17.60 19.09 0.65
N VAL A 70 -16.95 19.69 1.65
CA VAL A 70 -15.48 19.66 1.78
C VAL A 70 -15.07 18.33 2.42
N ILE A 71 -14.27 17.55 1.70
CA ILE A 71 -13.81 16.23 2.16
C ILE A 71 -12.47 16.31 2.88
N LEU A 72 -11.53 17.09 2.34
CA LEU A 72 -10.20 17.23 2.90
C LEU A 72 -9.56 18.55 2.46
N GLU A 73 -8.50 18.92 3.13
CA GLU A 73 -7.67 20.08 2.82
C GLU A 73 -6.31 19.60 2.33
N MET A 74 -5.86 20.16 1.21
CA MET A 74 -4.59 19.82 0.57
C MET A 74 -3.79 21.08 0.29
N LEU A 75 -2.47 21.00 0.37
CA LEU A 75 -1.55 22.03 -0.09
C LEU A 75 -1.18 21.75 -1.54
N ASP A 76 -1.47 22.68 -2.45
CA ASP A 76 -1.04 22.59 -3.85
C ASP A 76 0.50 22.62 -3.95
N GLN A 77 1.09 21.66 -4.66
CA GLN A 77 2.54 21.62 -4.88
C GLN A 77 2.99 22.58 -5.99
N SER A 78 2.07 23.12 -6.81
CA SER A 78 2.40 24.16 -7.80
C SER A 78 2.82 25.49 -7.14
N SER A 79 2.57 25.68 -5.84
CA SER A 79 2.95 26.88 -5.09
C SER A 79 4.23 26.73 -4.26
N SER A 80 4.91 25.58 -4.31
CA SER A 80 6.25 25.47 -3.72
C SER A 80 7.28 25.73 -4.81
N GLY A 81 7.81 26.95 -4.82
CA GLY A 81 8.91 27.35 -5.66
C GLY A 81 10.00 26.28 -5.64
N ASN A 82 10.38 25.86 -6.84
CA ASN A 82 11.57 25.09 -7.11
C ASN A 82 12.80 25.93 -6.72
N ASP A 83 13.08 26.02 -5.42
CA ASP A 83 14.40 26.31 -4.89
C ASP A 83 15.04 24.95 -4.57
N ASN A 84 15.41 24.26 -5.65
CA ASN A 84 16.36 23.17 -5.59
C ASN A 84 17.71 23.71 -6.08
N PRO A 85 18.57 24.27 -5.22
CA PRO A 85 19.98 24.35 -5.52
C PRO A 85 20.60 22.96 -5.23
N SER A 86 20.29 21.98 -6.09
CA SER A 86 21.14 20.80 -6.22
C SER A 86 21.86 20.88 -7.57
N ALA A 87 22.70 21.91 -7.65
CA ALA A 87 23.78 22.04 -8.60
C ALA A 87 25.09 22.00 -7.81
N GLU A 88 25.43 20.82 -7.31
CA GLU A 88 26.79 20.41 -6.96
C GLU A 88 26.84 18.89 -7.16
N ALA A 89 27.87 18.26 -7.68
CA ALA A 89 29.03 18.63 -8.45
C ALA A 89 29.69 17.27 -8.80
N SER A 90 30.29 17.18 -9.98
CA SER A 90 31.50 16.39 -10.21
C SER A 90 31.47 14.88 -9.93
N GLY A 91 31.25 14.11 -11.01
CA GLY A 91 31.57 12.69 -11.10
C GLY A 91 32.05 12.34 -12.49
N ARG A 92 33.20 12.91 -12.88
CA ARG A 92 33.89 12.66 -14.16
C ARG A 92 34.22 11.17 -14.30
N SER A 93 33.78 10.58 -15.41
CA SER A 93 34.48 9.54 -16.20
C SER A 93 35.28 8.47 -15.44
N ILE A 94 34.81 7.22 -15.50
CA ILE A 94 35.70 6.09 -15.84
C ILE A 94 34.99 5.25 -16.89
N ASP A 95 35.53 5.35 -18.10
CA ASP A 95 35.48 4.36 -19.17
C ASP A 95 36.46 3.22 -18.79
N TRP A 96 36.16 2.01 -19.27
CA TRP A 96 37.02 0.82 -19.30
C TRP A 96 36.93 -0.17 -18.13
N ASP A 97 36.20 -1.25 -18.37
CA ASP A 97 36.69 -2.66 -18.43
C ASP A 97 35.59 -3.63 -17.93
N GLN A 98 34.67 -4.02 -18.81
CA GLN A 98 33.94 -5.29 -18.69
C GLN A 98 33.60 -5.80 -20.10
N SER A 99 34.62 -6.35 -20.75
CA SER A 99 34.47 -7.15 -21.97
C SER A 99 35.07 -8.52 -21.75
N ASP A 100 34.54 -9.33 -20.83
CA ASP A 100 34.85 -10.77 -20.80
C ASP A 100 33.81 -11.56 -20.02
N HIS A 101 32.66 -11.81 -20.63
CA HIS A 101 31.86 -13.01 -20.34
C HIS A 101 31.17 -13.49 -21.61
N GLN A 102 31.97 -14.05 -22.52
CA GLN A 102 31.50 -14.92 -23.60
C GLN A 102 31.72 -16.38 -23.21
N GLY A 103 30.63 -17.14 -23.19
CA GLY A 103 30.59 -18.51 -23.73
C GLY A 103 31.03 -19.66 -22.83
N ALA A 104 30.05 -20.38 -22.28
CA ALA A 104 30.00 -21.85 -22.23
C ALA A 104 28.60 -22.25 -21.74
N ALA A 105 27.64 -22.57 -22.61
CA ALA A 105 27.47 -23.92 -23.15
C ALA A 105 27.64 -25.01 -22.07
N ASN A 106 26.54 -25.44 -21.45
CA ASN A 106 26.36 -26.88 -21.32
C ASN A 106 24.89 -27.30 -21.25
N GLN A 107 24.66 -28.43 -21.90
CA GLN A 107 23.42 -28.97 -22.43
C GLN A 107 22.53 -29.62 -21.35
N PRO A 108 21.25 -29.90 -21.67
CA PRO A 108 20.32 -30.60 -20.79
C PRO A 108 20.53 -32.11 -20.89
N GLU A 109 20.77 -32.79 -19.77
CA GLU A 109 20.77 -34.25 -19.74
C GLU A 109 19.84 -34.78 -18.63
N THR A 110 18.74 -35.32 -19.13
CA THR A 110 17.84 -36.30 -18.53
C THR A 110 18.55 -37.32 -17.64
N VAL A 111 18.12 -37.41 -16.38
CA VAL A 111 18.27 -38.63 -15.56
C VAL A 111 16.92 -39.02 -14.96
N ALA A 112 16.06 -39.57 -15.81
CA ALA A 112 14.90 -40.35 -15.41
C ALA A 112 15.21 -41.84 -15.67
N GLN A 113 15.78 -42.53 -14.67
CA GLN A 113 15.66 -43.99 -14.58
C GLN A 113 16.13 -44.50 -13.21
N ALA A 114 15.17 -44.93 -12.39
CA ALA A 114 15.31 -46.08 -11.51
C ALA A 114 13.89 -46.54 -11.14
N GLY A 115 13.38 -47.52 -11.89
CA GLY A 115 12.16 -48.23 -11.52
C GLY A 115 12.42 -49.09 -10.28
N GLY A 116 11.41 -49.22 -9.43
CA GLY A 116 11.50 -50.15 -8.30
C GLY A 116 10.57 -49.88 -7.14
N ALA A 117 9.27 -50.08 -7.39
CA ALA A 117 8.33 -50.70 -6.46
C ALA A 117 7.90 -49.95 -5.17
N ILE A 118 6.57 -49.95 -4.99
CA ILE A 118 5.81 -50.19 -3.74
C ILE A 118 5.79 -49.13 -2.60
N HIS A 119 4.74 -48.29 -2.58
CA HIS A 119 3.59 -48.40 -1.65
C HIS A 119 2.88 -47.04 -1.46
N PRO A 120 1.53 -47.02 -1.39
CA PRO A 120 0.74 -45.83 -1.12
C PRO A 120 0.52 -45.63 0.38
N ALA A 121 0.85 -44.46 0.93
CA ALA A 121 0.37 -44.03 2.25
C ALA A 121 0.65 -42.55 2.48
N ARG A 122 -0.41 -41.75 2.75
CA ARG A 122 -0.49 -40.77 3.85
C ARG A 122 -1.81 -39.99 3.80
N GLN A 123 -2.91 -40.73 3.96
CA GLN A 123 -4.00 -40.26 4.82
C GLN A 123 -3.59 -40.48 6.29
N SER A 124 -4.30 -39.82 7.21
CA SER A 124 -4.18 -39.84 8.69
C SER A 124 -3.15 -38.86 9.24
N GLU A 125 -3.42 -38.06 10.27
CA GLU A 125 -4.55 -37.87 11.19
C GLU A 125 -4.16 -36.62 12.02
N LEU A 126 -5.03 -35.62 12.19
CA LEU A 126 -5.76 -35.36 13.44
C LEU A 126 -5.03 -35.72 14.77
N GLN A 127 -4.96 -34.71 15.63
CA GLN A 127 -5.06 -34.75 17.10
C GLN A 127 -3.76 -34.80 17.96
N ALA A 128 -3.45 -33.62 18.50
CA ALA A 128 -3.22 -33.31 19.92
C ALA A 128 -1.87 -33.54 20.63
N GLU A 129 -1.72 -32.67 21.66
CA GLU A 129 -0.94 -32.80 22.91
C GLU A 129 0.41 -32.06 22.98
N ASP A 130 0.39 -30.89 23.65
CA ASP A 130 1.49 -30.26 24.40
C ASP A 130 2.28 -31.30 25.21
N PRO A 131 3.64 -31.21 25.33
CA PRO A 131 4.22 -30.43 26.42
C PRO A 131 5.66 -29.86 26.17
N ASP A 132 6.04 -28.92 27.04
CA ASP A 132 7.43 -28.67 27.48
C ASP A 132 8.34 -27.80 26.59
N GLN A 133 8.37 -26.50 26.86
CA GLN A 133 9.56 -25.80 27.43
C GLN A 133 9.40 -24.27 27.33
N SER A 134 9.09 -23.67 28.48
CA SER A 134 9.96 -22.64 29.06
C SER A 134 10.16 -21.34 28.27
N PHE A 135 9.12 -20.52 28.18
CA PHE A 135 9.30 -19.07 28.22
C PHE A 135 8.65 -18.52 29.49
N LEU A 136 9.47 -18.45 30.55
CA LEU A 136 9.20 -17.64 31.73
C LEU A 136 8.90 -16.20 31.26
N THR A 137 7.64 -15.80 31.34
CA THR A 137 7.28 -14.38 31.38
C THR A 137 7.22 -13.99 32.86
N PRO A 138 8.06 -13.05 33.36
CA PRO A 138 7.84 -12.48 34.68
C PRO A 138 6.63 -11.53 34.61
N VAL A 139 5.44 -12.04 34.95
CA VAL A 139 4.30 -11.17 35.29
C VAL A 139 4.42 -10.82 36.78
N ALA A 140 5.04 -9.66 37.04
CA ALA A 140 4.88 -8.97 38.31
C ALA A 140 3.41 -8.56 38.44
N LYS A 141 2.62 -9.41 39.09
CA LYS A 141 1.24 -9.10 39.47
C LYS A 141 1.22 -8.73 40.95
N ASP A 142 1.13 -7.42 41.15
CA ASP A 142 0.21 -6.81 42.11
C ASP A 142 0.30 -7.35 43.54
N GLN A 143 1.29 -6.83 44.27
CA GLN A 143 1.25 -6.76 45.71
C GLN A 143 0.63 -5.41 46.07
N ALA A 144 -0.64 -5.41 46.43
CA ALA A 144 -1.25 -4.27 47.12
C ALA A 144 -1.96 -4.74 48.41
N PRO A 145 -1.92 -3.91 49.47
CA PRO A 145 -1.96 -4.38 50.86
C PRO A 145 -3.33 -4.23 51.53
N ALA A 146 -3.56 -5.03 52.58
CA ALA A 146 -4.07 -4.64 53.92
C ALA A 146 -4.39 -5.90 54.74
#